data_AF-A0A9L0IB54-F1
#
_entry.id   AF-A0A9L0IB54-F1
#
_cell.length_a   1.000
_cell.length_b   1.000
_cell.length_c   1.000
_cell.angle_alpha   90.00
_cell.angle_beta   90.00
_cell.angle_gamma   90.00
#
_symmetry.space_group_name_H-M   'P 1'
#
loop_
_entity.id
_entity.type
_entity.pdbx_description
1 polymer ?
#
loop_
_entity_poly.entity_id
_entity_poly.type
_entity_poly.pdbx_seq_one_letter_code
_entity_poly.pdbx_strand_id
1 'polypeptide(L)'
;MERRHWERDGERHRERRRQRHRNGKTKRGTDRHGQRTQRDRPSAMSNNMAKIAEARKTVEQLKLEVNIDRMKVSQAAAELLSFCETHAKDDPLVTPVPAAENPFRDKRLFCVLL
;
A
#
# COMPACT_ATOMS: atom_id res chain seq x y z
N MET A 1 46.23 6.52 -36.57
CA MET A 1 45.90 7.84 -35.97
C MET A 1 44.40 7.96 -35.68
N GLU A 2 43.75 6.93 -35.12
CA GLU A 2 42.27 6.88 -35.02
C GLU A 2 41.71 6.86 -33.60
N ARG A 3 42.56 6.78 -32.55
CA ARG A 3 42.08 6.83 -31.16
C ARG A 3 41.60 8.21 -30.71
N ARG A 4 42.06 9.30 -31.37
CA ARG A 4 41.66 10.68 -31.03
C ARG A 4 40.30 11.08 -31.59
N HIS A 5 39.72 10.30 -32.51
CA HIS A 5 38.43 10.62 -33.12
C HIS A 5 37.26 10.22 -32.21
N TRP A 6 37.35 9.04 -31.59
CA TRP A 6 36.31 8.50 -30.70
C TRP A 6 36.14 9.27 -29.38
N GLU A 7 37.22 9.76 -28.77
CA GLU A 7 37.13 10.61 -27.56
C GLU A 7 36.38 11.92 -27.84
N ARG A 8 36.62 12.51 -29.02
CA ARG A 8 35.99 13.76 -29.45
C ARG A 8 34.49 13.57 -29.72
N ASP A 9 34.08 12.40 -30.21
CA ASP A 9 32.66 12.06 -30.37
C ASP A 9 31.96 11.74 -29.04
N GLY A 10 32.67 11.08 -28.11
CA GLY A 10 32.19 10.85 -26.76
C GLY A 10 31.92 12.14 -25.98
N GLU A 11 32.80 13.14 -26.10
CA GLU A 11 32.60 14.46 -25.50
C GLU A 11 31.43 15.21 -26.13
N ARG A 12 31.31 15.22 -27.47
CA ARG A 12 30.16 15.83 -28.16
C ARG A 12 28.82 15.23 -27.73
N HIS A 13 28.76 13.91 -27.48
CA HIS A 13 27.53 13.27 -27.03
C HIS A 13 27.20 13.63 -25.57
N ARG A 14 28.23 13.75 -24.71
CA ARG A 14 28.10 14.19 -23.31
C ARG A 14 27.69 15.66 -23.20
N GLU A 15 28.27 16.53 -24.04
CA GLU A 15 27.91 17.95 -24.19
C GLU A 15 26.45 18.10 -24.64
N ARG A 16 26.01 17.32 -25.65
CA ARG A 16 24.61 17.31 -26.11
C ARG A 16 23.63 16.89 -25.02
N ARG A 17 23.98 15.92 -24.15
CA ARG A 17 23.15 15.57 -22.98
C ARG A 17 23.11 16.69 -21.94
N ARG A 18 24.24 17.35 -21.65
CA ARG A 18 24.30 18.53 -20.75
C ARG A 18 23.49 19.70 -21.31
N GLN A 19 23.55 19.97 -22.62
CA GLN A 19 22.76 21.02 -23.29
C GLN A 19 21.26 20.70 -23.34
N ARG A 20 20.86 19.44 -23.51
CA ARG A 20 19.44 19.03 -23.39
C ARG A 20 18.89 19.22 -21.99
N HIS A 21 19.66 18.93 -20.94
CA HIS A 21 19.25 19.21 -19.55
C HIS A 21 19.21 20.72 -19.23
N ARG A 22 20.07 21.53 -19.87
CA ARG A 22 20.06 23.00 -19.74
C ARG A 22 18.87 23.64 -20.48
N ASN A 23 18.59 23.20 -21.72
CA ASN A 23 17.50 23.73 -22.55
C ASN A 23 16.12 23.14 -22.23
N GLY A 24 16.03 22.03 -21.50
CA GLY A 24 14.75 21.44 -21.06
C GLY A 24 14.07 22.17 -19.90
N LYS A 25 14.73 23.15 -19.26
CA LYS A 25 14.19 23.89 -18.10
C LYS A 25 13.52 25.23 -18.41
N THR A 26 13.43 25.65 -19.67
CA THR A 26 12.76 26.91 -20.03
C THR A 26 12.09 26.84 -21.39
N LYS A 27 10.89 26.24 -21.46
CA LYS A 27 9.85 26.69 -22.38
C LYS A 27 8.73 27.31 -21.53
N ARG A 28 8.95 28.54 -21.10
CA ARG A 28 7.86 29.44 -20.71
C ARG A 28 7.41 30.11 -22.00
N GLY A 29 6.19 29.81 -22.46
CA GLY A 29 5.54 30.62 -23.48
C GLY A 29 5.49 32.07 -22.99
N THR A 30 5.97 32.98 -23.80
CA THR A 30 5.89 34.43 -23.55
C THR A 30 4.67 34.94 -24.30
N ASP A 31 3.56 35.12 -23.59
CA ASP A 31 2.46 35.94 -24.09
C ASP A 31 2.87 37.41 -24.05
N ARG A 32 2.41 38.15 -25.05
CA ARG A 32 2.89 39.47 -25.48
C ARG A 32 2.46 40.64 -24.58
N HIS A 33 2.15 40.40 -23.31
CA HIS A 33 1.82 41.43 -22.34
C HIS A 33 2.74 41.30 -21.12
N GLY A 34 3.68 42.23 -21.02
CA GLY A 34 4.67 42.27 -19.95
C GLY A 34 4.02 42.46 -18.58
N GLN A 35 4.03 41.41 -17.77
CA GLN A 35 4.04 41.50 -16.31
C GLN A 35 5.08 40.53 -15.77
N ARG A 36 6.12 41.08 -15.13
CA ARG A 36 7.10 40.35 -14.32
C ARG A 36 6.70 40.53 -12.87
N THR A 37 6.98 39.49 -12.06
CA THR A 37 6.67 39.34 -10.61
C THR A 37 5.23 38.85 -10.38
N GLN A 38 4.94 37.79 -9.63
CA GLN A 38 5.63 37.20 -8.48
C GLN A 38 5.27 35.69 -8.42
N ARG A 39 6.26 34.79 -8.48
CA ARG A 39 6.04 33.42 -8.00
C ARG A 39 6.21 33.49 -6.49
N ASP A 40 5.16 33.88 -5.80
CA ASP A 40 5.07 33.66 -4.36
C ASP A 40 5.02 32.16 -4.11
N ARG A 41 6.16 31.62 -3.67
CA ARG A 41 6.17 30.37 -2.92
C ARG A 41 5.89 30.71 -1.45
N PRO A 42 4.73 30.31 -0.91
CA PRO A 42 4.62 29.97 0.50
C PRO A 42 4.46 28.45 0.67
N SER A 43 5.10 27.63 -0.17
CA SER A 43 4.90 26.17 -0.10
C SER A 43 5.49 25.53 1.16
N ALA A 44 6.38 26.20 1.91
CA ALA A 44 6.91 25.64 3.16
C ALA A 44 5.93 25.82 4.34
N MET A 45 5.24 26.97 4.42
CA MET A 45 4.40 27.32 5.58
C MET A 45 3.05 26.58 5.55
N SER A 46 2.47 26.41 4.36
CA SER A 46 1.24 25.64 4.15
C SER A 46 1.44 24.14 4.45
N ASN A 47 2.59 23.57 4.06
CA ASN A 47 2.95 22.18 4.36
C ASN A 47 3.10 21.91 5.86
N ASN A 48 3.65 22.87 6.61
CA ASN A 48 3.77 22.75 8.06
C ASN A 48 2.40 22.81 8.75
N MET A 49 1.50 23.68 8.28
CA MET A 49 0.12 23.72 8.80
C MET A 49 -0.66 22.43 8.53
N ALA A 50 -0.52 21.85 7.34
CA ALA A 50 -1.14 20.57 7.00
C ALA A 50 -0.64 19.44 7.92
N LYS A 51 0.67 19.35 8.15
CA LYS A 51 1.28 18.37 9.07
C LYS A 51 0.84 18.55 10.52
N ILE A 52 0.68 19.80 10.97
CA ILE A 52 0.18 20.10 12.32
C ILE A 52 -1.28 19.66 12.45
N ALA A 53 -2.11 19.92 11.44
CA ALA A 53 -3.51 19.48 11.43
C ALA A 53 -3.62 17.94 11.43
N GLU A 54 -2.80 17.26 10.65
CA GLU A 54 -2.69 15.80 10.65
C GLU A 54 -2.27 15.26 12.01
N ALA A 55 -1.18 15.79 12.59
CA ALA A 55 -0.71 15.38 13.90
C ALA A 55 -1.77 15.57 14.99
N ARG A 56 -2.53 16.67 14.96
CA ARG A 56 -3.67 16.89 15.87
C ARG A 56 -4.74 15.82 15.70
N LYS A 57 -5.11 15.50 14.45
CA LYS A 57 -6.07 14.41 14.18
C LYS A 57 -5.59 13.07 14.72
N THR A 58 -4.30 12.75 14.55
CA THR A 58 -3.71 11.54 15.11
C THR A 58 -3.75 11.54 16.64
N VAL A 59 -3.46 12.66 17.29
CA VAL A 59 -3.56 12.78 18.76
C VAL A 59 -4.99 12.57 19.25
N GLU A 60 -5.98 13.14 18.57
CA GLU A 60 -7.39 12.91 18.92
C GLU A 60 -7.77 11.43 18.77
N GLN A 61 -7.30 10.75 17.73
CA GLN A 61 -7.49 9.32 17.56
C GLN A 61 -6.84 8.51 18.70
N LEU A 62 -5.59 8.81 19.03
CA LEU A 62 -4.86 8.12 20.10
C LEU A 62 -5.50 8.31 21.47
N LYS A 63 -6.10 9.48 21.73
CA LYS A 63 -6.91 9.70 22.94
C LYS A 63 -8.10 8.76 23.00
N LEU A 64 -8.79 8.51 21.89
CA LEU A 64 -9.88 7.54 21.87
C LEU A 64 -9.36 6.12 22.11
N GLU A 65 -8.25 5.73 21.47
CA GLU A 65 -7.68 4.38 21.57
C GLU A 65 -7.11 4.06 22.96
N VAL A 66 -6.51 5.04 23.64
CA VAL A 66 -5.96 4.83 24.99
C VAL A 66 -7.06 4.62 26.03
N ASN A 67 -8.25 5.14 25.76
CA ASN A 67 -9.42 5.02 26.63
C ASN A 67 -10.21 3.72 26.41
N ILE A 68 -9.71 2.79 25.59
CA ILE A 68 -10.32 1.46 25.43
C ILE A 68 -9.90 0.57 26.59
N ASP A 69 -10.89 0.03 27.31
CA ASP A 69 -10.65 -0.96 28.37
C ASP A 69 -10.09 -2.26 27.78
N ARG A 70 -8.98 -2.73 28.35
CA ARG A 70 -8.29 -3.95 27.91
C ARG A 70 -8.58 -5.09 28.88
N MET A 71 -8.86 -6.27 28.32
CA MET A 71 -8.90 -7.51 29.10
C MET A 71 -7.53 -8.21 29.12
N LYS A 72 -7.32 -9.09 30.10
CA LYS A 72 -6.10 -9.90 30.17
C LYS A 72 -6.04 -10.88 28.99
N VAL A 73 -4.89 -10.97 28.34
CA VAL A 73 -4.66 -11.93 27.25
C VAL A 73 -4.93 -13.37 27.70
N SER A 74 -4.55 -13.72 28.93
CA SER A 74 -4.82 -15.04 29.50
C SER A 74 -6.32 -15.34 29.61
N GLN A 75 -7.14 -14.32 29.91
CA GLN A 75 -8.59 -14.48 29.99
C GLN A 75 -9.19 -14.63 28.59
N ALA A 76 -8.83 -13.74 27.65
CA ALA A 76 -9.28 -13.85 26.26
C ALA A 76 -8.90 -15.21 25.64
N ALA A 77 -7.69 -15.70 25.92
CA ALA A 77 -7.25 -17.01 25.45
C ALA A 77 -8.09 -18.15 26.04
N ALA A 78 -8.43 -18.10 27.33
CA ALA A 78 -9.28 -19.11 27.97
C ALA A 78 -10.71 -19.11 27.38
N GLU A 79 -11.27 -17.93 27.11
CA GLU A 79 -12.58 -17.81 26.47
C GLU A 79 -12.57 -18.38 25.04
N LEU A 80 -11.53 -18.07 24.26
CA LEU A 80 -11.36 -18.63 22.91
C LEU A 80 -11.21 -20.16 22.93
N LEU A 81 -10.41 -20.70 23.86
CA LEU A 81 -10.25 -22.15 24.01
C LEU A 81 -11.56 -22.82 24.37
N SER A 82 -12.29 -22.28 25.35
CA SER A 82 -13.59 -22.80 25.75
C SER A 82 -14.59 -22.77 24.59
N PHE A 83 -14.62 -21.68 23.82
CA PHE A 83 -15.45 -21.59 22.62
C PHE A 83 -15.10 -22.66 21.59
N CYS A 84 -13.81 -22.85 21.29
CA CYS A 84 -13.38 -23.89 20.36
C CYS A 84 -13.73 -25.30 20.86
N GLU A 85 -13.49 -25.62 22.13
CA GLU A 85 -13.76 -26.95 22.71
C GLU A 85 -15.25 -27.30 22.69
N THR A 86 -16.10 -26.32 23.00
CA THR A 86 -17.56 -26.49 23.00
C THR A 86 -18.11 -26.75 21.61
N HIS A 87 -17.54 -26.14 20.57
CA HIS A 87 -18.02 -26.26 19.18
C HIS A 87 -17.22 -27.29 18.35
N ALA A 88 -16.11 -27.82 18.85
CA ALA A 88 -15.25 -28.75 18.10
C ALA A 88 -15.97 -30.02 17.63
N LYS A 89 -16.99 -30.47 18.38
CA LYS A 89 -17.79 -31.66 18.05
C LYS A 89 -18.78 -31.41 16.91
N ASP A 90 -19.22 -30.16 16.77
CA ASP A 90 -20.19 -29.74 15.77
C ASP A 90 -19.51 -29.28 14.47
N ASP A 91 -18.19 -29.11 14.48
CA ASP A 91 -17.39 -28.79 13.30
C ASP A 91 -17.07 -30.08 12.50
N PRO A 92 -17.66 -30.28 11.30
CA PRO A 92 -17.45 -31.47 10.49
C PRO A 92 -16.02 -31.65 9.97
N LEU A 93 -15.20 -30.59 10.02
CA LEU A 93 -13.80 -30.61 9.59
C LEU A 93 -12.87 -31.05 10.73
N VAL A 94 -13.27 -30.82 11.98
CA VAL A 94 -12.54 -31.24 13.17
C VAL A 94 -12.99 -32.64 13.60
N THR A 95 -14.30 -32.87 13.62
CA THR A 95 -14.91 -34.16 13.92
C THR A 95 -15.50 -34.74 12.62
N PRO A 96 -14.87 -35.76 12.01
CA PRO A 96 -15.34 -36.30 10.74
C PRO A 96 -16.77 -36.82 10.84
N VAL A 97 -17.65 -36.29 9.99
CA VAL A 97 -19.03 -36.76 9.88
C VAL A 97 -19.13 -38.08 9.10
N PRO A 98 -20.11 -38.94 9.41
CA PRO A 98 -20.35 -40.15 8.63
C PRO A 98 -20.56 -39.84 7.14
N ALA A 99 -20.11 -40.75 6.28
CA ALA A 99 -20.21 -40.58 4.83
C ALA A 99 -21.65 -40.32 4.34
N ALA A 100 -22.67 -40.83 5.04
CA ALA A 100 -24.08 -40.61 4.71
C ALA A 100 -24.56 -39.17 4.95
N GLU A 101 -23.98 -38.48 5.93
CA GLU A 101 -24.32 -37.10 6.28
C GLU A 101 -23.49 -36.09 5.48
N ASN A 102 -22.32 -36.51 4.96
CA ASN A 102 -21.47 -35.69 4.12
C ASN A 102 -22.15 -35.38 2.76
N PRO A 103 -22.49 -34.10 2.46
CA PRO A 103 -23.09 -33.72 1.18
C PRO A 103 -22.18 -33.97 -0.03
N PHE A 104 -20.87 -34.09 0.19
CA PHE A 104 -19.85 -34.33 -0.83
C PHE A 104 -19.50 -35.81 -1.00
N ARG A 105 -20.30 -36.74 -0.46
CA ARG A 105 -20.09 -38.18 -0.63
C ARG A 105 -20.27 -38.59 -2.10
N ASP A 106 -19.43 -39.52 -2.56
CA ASP A 106 -19.64 -40.22 -3.82
C ASP A 106 -21.04 -40.86 -3.88
N LYS A 107 -21.86 -40.40 -4.81
CA LYS A 107 -23.09 -41.07 -5.20
C LYS A 107 -22.68 -42.33 -5.93
N ARG A 108 -22.57 -43.46 -5.21
CA ARG A 108 -22.53 -44.78 -5.86
C ARG A 108 -23.81 -44.94 -6.67
N LEU A 109 -23.74 -44.65 -7.96
CA LEU A 109 -24.75 -45.08 -8.90
C LEU A 109 -24.72 -46.61 -8.89
N PHE A 110 -25.71 -47.24 -8.27
CA PHE A 110 -25.95 -48.67 -8.39
C PHE A 110 -26.53 -48.93 -9.78
N CYS A 111 -25.74 -48.69 -10.84
CA CYS A 111 -26.01 -49.29 -12.13
C CYS A 111 -25.31 -50.64 -12.14
N VAL A 112 -26.07 -51.70 -11.81
CA VAL A 112 -25.71 -53.03 -12.30
C VAL A 112 -26.03 -52.98 -13.78
N LEU A 113 -24.99 -52.90 -14.62
CA LEU A 113 -25.15 -53.25 -16.03
C LEU A 113 -25.38 -54.77 -16.06
N LEU A 114 -26.65 -55.16 -16.16
CA LEU A 114 -27.07 -56.51 -16.53
C LEU A 114 -26.86 -56.71 -18.03
#